data_AF-A0A7W0VYJ0-F1
#
_entry.id   AF-A0A7W0VYJ0-F1
#
_cell.length_a   1.000
_cell.length_b   1.000
_cell.length_c   1.000
_cell.angle_alpha   90.00
_cell.angle_beta   90.00
_cell.angle_gamma   90.00
#
_symmetry.space_group_name_H-M   'P 1'
#
loop_
_entity.id
_entity.type
_entity.pdbx_description
1 polymer ?
#
loop_
_entity_poly.entity_id
_entity_poly.type
_entity_poly.pdbx_seq_one_letter_code
_entity_poly.pdbx_strand_id
1 'polypeptide(L)'
;MGKPPAEDPMVAKAFDKDSHDELARAVDNLTSEEAAFFLAKLEAAFKKRKIQLSGYLVAMLLWILAMMGALAYYGTHKGFVGWVFILPFGLVGVILFAFGKWAERVGARAPASPVETKRAPAP
;
A
#
# COMPACT_ATOMS: atom_id res chain seq x y z
N MET A 1 -18.34 -0.72 -25.96
CA MET A 1 -17.36 0.39 -25.83
C MET A 1 -17.46 0.94 -24.42
N GLY A 2 -16.56 0.54 -23.51
CA GLY A 2 -16.57 1.01 -22.12
C GLY A 2 -15.79 2.33 -22.02
N LYS A 3 -16.38 3.36 -21.42
CA LYS A 3 -15.69 4.60 -21.05
C LYS A 3 -14.55 4.24 -20.06
N PRO A 4 -13.31 4.73 -20.26
CA PRO A 4 -12.28 4.61 -19.24
C PRO A 4 -12.73 5.36 -17.97
N PRO A 5 -12.42 4.85 -16.77
CA PRO A 5 -12.77 5.51 -15.52
C PRO A 5 -12.08 6.88 -15.47
N ALA A 6 -12.85 7.92 -15.15
CA ALA A 6 -12.36 9.27 -15.01
C ALA A 6 -11.18 9.29 -14.02
N GLU A 7 -10.00 9.68 -14.52
CA GLU A 7 -8.83 9.89 -13.69
C GLU A 7 -9.15 10.96 -12.64
N ASP A 8 -8.91 10.64 -11.37
CA ASP A 8 -9.13 11.53 -10.26
C ASP A 8 -8.25 12.78 -10.45
N PRO A 9 -8.82 14.00 -10.55
CA PRO A 9 -8.10 15.22 -10.93
C PRO A 9 -6.96 15.57 -9.96
N MET A 10 -6.93 14.98 -8.77
CA MET A 10 -5.81 15.09 -7.84
C MET A 10 -4.56 14.32 -8.29
N VAL A 11 -4.72 13.20 -9.00
CA VAL A 11 -3.60 12.37 -9.45
C VAL A 11 -2.91 12.99 -10.66
N ALA A 12 -3.68 13.57 -11.58
CA ALA A 12 -3.13 14.29 -12.74
C ALA A 12 -2.23 15.47 -12.32
N LYS A 13 -2.67 16.25 -11.32
CA LYS A 13 -1.88 17.37 -10.79
C LYS A 13 -0.60 16.96 -10.06
N ALA A 14 -0.52 15.72 -9.56
CA ALA A 14 0.67 15.28 -8.82
C ALA A 14 1.88 14.96 -9.72
N PHE A 15 1.68 14.89 -11.04
CA PHE A 15 2.74 14.57 -12.03
C PHE A 15 3.06 15.72 -12.99
N ASP A 16 2.47 16.92 -12.79
CA ASP A 16 2.79 18.10 -13.58
C ASP A 16 4.13 18.73 -13.17
N LYS A 17 4.92 19.10 -14.17
CA LYS A 17 6.30 19.63 -13.98
C LYS A 17 6.33 20.94 -13.19
N ASP A 18 5.29 21.76 -13.31
CA ASP A 18 5.12 23.02 -12.56
C ASP A 18 4.84 22.78 -11.06
N SER A 19 4.23 21.65 -10.70
CA SER A 19 3.98 21.31 -9.29
C SER A 19 5.26 20.97 -8.52
N HIS A 20 6.35 20.61 -9.22
CA HIS A 20 7.65 20.40 -8.59
C HIS A 20 8.31 21.72 -8.15
N ASP A 21 8.13 22.81 -8.92
CA ASP A 21 8.65 24.14 -8.57
C ASP A 21 7.81 24.81 -7.47
N GLU A 22 6.49 24.59 -7.45
CA GLU A 22 5.64 24.99 -6.33
C GLU A 22 5.94 24.20 -5.05
N LEU A 23 6.21 22.89 -5.15
CA LEU A 23 6.68 22.08 -4.02
C LEU A 23 8.04 22.57 -3.51
N ALA A 24 8.97 22.93 -4.39
CA ALA A 24 10.28 23.48 -4.00
C ALA A 24 10.14 24.82 -3.27
N ARG A 25 9.29 25.74 -3.76
CA ARG A 25 9.00 27.01 -3.08
C ARG A 25 8.23 26.84 -1.77
N ALA A 26 7.35 25.85 -1.70
CA ALA A 26 6.65 25.52 -0.45
C ALA A 26 7.64 24.96 0.58
N VAL A 27 8.58 24.10 0.16
CA VAL A 27 9.66 23.55 1.01
C VAL A 27 10.59 24.63 1.54
N ASP A 28 10.95 25.63 0.72
CA ASP A 28 11.76 26.79 1.15
C ASP A 28 11.04 27.69 2.17
N ASN A 29 9.70 27.63 2.23
CA ASN A 29 8.90 28.36 3.22
C ASN A 29 8.50 27.51 4.43
N LEU A 30 8.92 26.24 4.51
CA LEU A 30 8.60 25.39 5.66
C LEU A 30 9.43 25.81 6.87
N THR A 31 8.75 25.98 8.00
CA THR A 31 9.42 26.01 9.30
C THR A 31 10.07 24.65 9.57
N SER A 32 11.16 24.62 10.34
CA SER A 32 11.86 23.37 10.68
C SER A 32 10.95 22.31 11.34
N GLU A 33 9.87 22.75 12.00
CA GLU A 33 8.81 21.87 12.54
C GLU A 33 7.94 21.21 11.46
N GLU A 34 7.55 21.93 10.41
CA GLU A 34 6.75 21.37 9.32
C GLU A 34 7.56 20.41 8.45
N ALA A 35 8.84 20.72 8.20
CA ALA A 35 9.75 19.82 7.50
C ALA A 35 9.90 18.48 8.25
N ALA A 36 10.03 18.51 9.58
CA ALA A 36 10.08 17.31 10.40
C ALA A 36 8.76 16.50 10.34
N PHE A 37 7.61 17.19 10.32
CA PHE A 37 6.30 16.55 10.16
C PHE A 37 6.15 15.86 8.79
N PHE A 38 6.50 16.53 7.69
CA PHE A 38 6.46 15.95 6.35
C PHE A 38 7.41 14.76 6.21
N LEU A 39 8.63 14.86 6.74
CA LEU A 39 9.58 13.76 6.75
C LEU A 39 9.05 12.55 7.53
N ALA A 40 8.47 12.76 8.71
CA ALA A 40 7.88 11.68 9.51
C ALA A 40 6.71 10.98 8.77
N LYS A 41 5.86 11.77 8.09
CA LYS A 41 4.74 11.24 7.30
C LYS A 41 5.23 10.48 6.06
N LEU A 42 6.24 10.99 5.38
CA LEU A 42 6.89 10.31 4.25
C LEU A 42 7.55 9.01 4.69
N GLU A 43 8.28 9.02 5.80
CA GLU A 43 8.93 7.84 6.35
C GLU A 43 7.90 6.76 6.73
N ALA A 44 6.78 7.16 7.35
CA ALA A 44 5.67 6.25 7.63
C ALA A 44 5.05 5.67 6.35
N ALA A 45 4.86 6.48 5.31
CA ALA A 45 4.37 6.03 4.01
C ALA A 45 5.34 5.05 3.34
N PHE A 46 6.64 5.32 3.36
CA PHE A 46 7.67 4.42 2.84
C PHE A 46 7.72 3.10 3.62
N LYS A 47 7.66 3.13 4.95
CA LYS A 47 7.60 1.93 5.79
C LYS A 47 6.37 1.08 5.45
N LYS A 48 5.19 1.71 5.33
CA LYS A 48 3.95 1.02 4.92
C LYS A 48 4.10 0.37 3.54
N ARG A 49 4.63 1.11 2.56
CA ARG A 49 4.85 0.61 1.20
C ARG A 49 5.85 -0.55 1.16
N LYS A 50 6.92 -0.48 1.95
CA LYS A 50 7.92 -1.55 2.06
C LYS A 50 7.31 -2.84 2.61
N ILE A 51 6.44 -2.75 3.62
CA ILE A 51 5.74 -3.91 4.20
C ILE A 51 4.74 -4.51 3.21
N GLN A 52 4.03 -3.68 2.44
CA GLN A 52 3.13 -4.20 1.40
C GLN A 52 3.91 -4.91 0.29
N LEU A 53 5.00 -4.31 -0.20
CA LEU A 53 5.87 -4.91 -1.21
C LEU A 53 6.46 -6.24 -0.73
N SER A 54 6.94 -6.32 0.51
CA SER A 54 7.44 -7.59 1.06
C SER A 54 6.32 -8.62 1.20
N GLY A 55 5.12 -8.20 1.62
CA GLY A 55 3.94 -9.06 1.67
C GLY A 55 3.57 -9.66 0.31
N TYR A 56 3.60 -8.85 -0.76
CA TYR A 56 3.37 -9.35 -2.12
C TYR A 56 4.45 -10.32 -2.57
N LEU A 57 5.71 -10.04 -2.27
CA LEU A 57 6.83 -10.89 -2.66
C LEU A 57 6.77 -12.26 -1.96
N VAL A 58 6.45 -12.26 -0.67
CA VAL A 58 6.22 -13.49 0.11
C VAL A 58 4.99 -14.25 -0.40
N ALA A 59 3.89 -13.56 -0.67
CA ALA A 59 2.67 -14.17 -1.20
C ALA A 59 2.91 -14.83 -2.56
N MET A 60 3.66 -14.18 -3.45
CA MET A 60 4.01 -14.71 -4.76
C MET A 60 4.86 -15.99 -4.63
N LEU A 61 5.89 -15.99 -3.79
CA LEU A 61 6.72 -17.18 -3.55
C LEU A 61 5.90 -18.35 -3.00
N LEU A 62 5.06 -18.08 -1.99
CA LEU A 62 4.20 -19.11 -1.40
C LEU A 62 3.15 -19.63 -2.37
N TRP A 63 2.60 -18.77 -3.22
CA TRP A 63 1.67 -19.19 -4.26
C TRP A 63 2.32 -20.17 -5.23
N ILE A 64 3.53 -19.88 -5.71
CA ILE A 64 4.28 -20.77 -6.61
C ILE A 64 4.51 -22.12 -5.94
N LEU A 65 5.00 -22.12 -4.69
CA LEU A 65 5.25 -23.36 -3.94
C LEU A 65 3.97 -24.17 -3.72
N ALA A 66 2.88 -23.51 -3.32
CA ALA A 66 1.60 -24.16 -3.10
C ALA A 66 1.02 -24.73 -4.40
N MET A 67 1.17 -24.01 -5.53
CA MET A 67 0.73 -24.49 -6.84
C MET A 67 1.55 -25.70 -7.31
N MET A 68 2.88 -25.67 -7.12
CA MET A 68 3.73 -26.84 -7.39
C MET A 68 3.32 -28.05 -6.55
N GLY A 69 3.01 -27.84 -5.26
CA GLY A 69 2.49 -28.88 -4.38
C GLY A 69 1.14 -29.43 -4.84
N ALA A 70 0.22 -28.56 -5.27
CA ALA A 70 -1.08 -28.94 -5.81
C ALA A 70 -0.94 -29.81 -7.07
N LEU A 71 -0.04 -29.44 -7.98
CA LEU A 71 0.29 -30.20 -9.19
C LEU A 71 0.86 -31.59 -8.86
N ALA A 72 1.82 -31.66 -7.93
CA ALA A 72 2.40 -32.93 -7.48
C ALA A 72 1.34 -33.84 -6.84
N TYR A 73 0.46 -33.28 -6.01
CA TYR A 73 -0.62 -34.02 -5.37
C TYR A 73 -1.67 -34.51 -6.38
N TYR A 74 -2.04 -33.67 -7.34
CA TYR A 74 -2.94 -34.05 -8.43
C TYR A 74 -2.39 -35.23 -9.25
N GLY A 75 -1.09 -35.20 -9.59
CA GLY A 75 -0.46 -36.26 -10.37
C GLY A 75 -0.38 -37.64 -9.69
N THR A 76 -0.53 -37.69 -8.36
CA THR A 76 -0.45 -38.95 -7.58
C THR A 76 -1.81 -39.57 -7.27
N HIS A 77 -2.90 -38.84 -7.50
CA HIS A 77 -4.25 -39.27 -7.09
C HIS A 77 -5.13 -39.62 -8.29
N LYS A 78 -5.80 -40.78 -8.20
CA LYS A 78 -6.81 -41.23 -9.18
C LYS A 78 -8.20 -40.81 -8.72
N GLY A 79 -8.51 -39.52 -8.77
CA GLY A 79 -9.81 -38.99 -8.34
C GLY A 79 -9.99 -37.51 -8.69
N PHE A 80 -11.17 -36.95 -8.43
CA PHE A 80 -11.39 -35.51 -8.59
C PHE A 80 -10.76 -34.74 -7.42
N VAL A 81 -9.69 -34.00 -7.71
CA VAL A 81 -8.86 -33.29 -6.71
C VAL A 81 -8.90 -31.77 -6.94
N GLY A 82 -9.93 -31.27 -7.63
CA GLY A 82 -10.04 -29.86 -8.00
C GLY A 82 -9.99 -28.88 -6.83
N TRP A 83 -10.42 -29.29 -5.63
CA TRP A 83 -10.39 -28.45 -4.42
C TRP A 83 -8.97 -28.08 -3.98
N VAL A 84 -7.96 -28.89 -4.31
CA VAL A 84 -6.55 -28.62 -3.93
C VAL A 84 -6.01 -27.38 -4.64
N PHE A 85 -6.56 -27.03 -5.80
CA PHE A 85 -6.22 -25.79 -6.51
C PHE A 85 -6.81 -24.53 -5.86
N ILE A 86 -7.82 -24.66 -5.01
CA ILE A 86 -8.39 -23.52 -4.25
C ILE A 86 -7.47 -23.15 -3.07
N LEU A 87 -6.75 -24.14 -2.53
CA LEU A 87 -5.92 -24.02 -1.34
C LEU A 87 -4.80 -22.97 -1.47
N PRO A 88 -4.04 -22.90 -2.59
CA PRO A 88 -3.08 -21.82 -2.86
C PRO A 88 -3.71 -20.41 -2.80
N PHE A 89 -4.91 -20.22 -3.36
CA PHE A 89 -5.58 -18.92 -3.35
C PHE A 89 -6.03 -18.51 -1.95
N GLY A 90 -6.56 -19.47 -1.18
CA GLY A 90 -6.90 -19.24 0.22
C GLY A 90 -5.67 -18.84 1.05
N LEU A 91 -4.56 -19.55 0.88
CA LEU A 91 -3.31 -19.28 1.58
C LEU A 91 -2.76 -17.89 1.26
N VAL A 92 -2.74 -17.52 -0.03
CA VAL A 92 -2.34 -16.17 -0.47
C VAL A 92 -3.25 -15.11 0.13
N GLY A 93 -4.57 -15.31 0.11
CA GLY A 93 -5.53 -14.38 0.68
C GLY A 93 -5.28 -14.11 2.18
N VAL A 94 -5.03 -15.17 2.95
CA VAL A 94 -4.72 -15.06 4.39
C VAL A 94 -3.44 -14.27 4.63
N ILE A 95 -2.39 -14.51 3.83
CA ILE A 95 -1.11 -13.84 3.98
C ILE A 95 -1.23 -12.36 3.61
N LEU A 96 -1.86 -12.03 2.49
CA LEU A 96 -2.09 -10.64 2.11
C LEU A 96 -2.94 -9.91 3.14
N PHE A 97 -3.95 -10.57 3.71
CA PHE A 97 -4.74 -10.01 4.81
C PHE A 97 -3.89 -9.72 6.05
N ALA A 98 -3.04 -10.66 6.47
CA ALA A 98 -2.16 -10.48 7.62
C ALA A 98 -1.15 -9.33 7.41
N PHE A 99 -0.51 -9.27 6.23
CA PHE A 99 0.43 -8.21 5.88
C PHE A 99 -0.27 -6.85 5.70
N GLY A 100 -1.48 -6.82 5.14
CA GLY A 100 -2.29 -5.62 5.03
C GLY A 100 -2.62 -5.03 6.40
N LYS A 101 -3.12 -5.88 7.31
CA LYS A 101 -3.43 -5.48 8.70
C LYS A 101 -2.18 -5.04 9.46
N TRP A 102 -1.03 -5.66 9.20
CA TRP A 102 0.23 -5.24 9.80
C TRP A 102 0.70 -3.89 9.25
N ALA A 103 0.59 -3.65 7.95
CA ALA A 103 0.92 -2.38 7.32
C ALA A 103 0.03 -1.24 7.82
N GLU A 104 -1.26 -1.49 8.07
CA GLU A 104 -2.17 -0.54 8.72
C GLU A 104 -1.74 -0.21 10.14
N ARG A 105 -1.40 -1.22 10.94
CA ARG A 105 -0.95 -1.03 12.33
C ARG A 105 0.36 -0.24 12.40
N VAL A 106 1.27 -0.41 11.44
CA VAL A 106 2.53 0.35 11.36
C VAL A 106 2.27 1.78 10.85
N GLY A 107 1.35 1.97 9.91
CA GLY A 107 0.98 3.28 9.38
C GLY A 107 0.18 4.15 10.36
N ALA A 108 -0.60 3.54 11.26
CA ALA A 108 -1.38 4.25 12.28
C ALA A 108 -0.55 4.96 13.35
N ARG A 109 0.78 4.75 13.36
CA ARG A 109 1.72 5.46 14.26
C ARG A 109 2.23 6.79 13.67
N ALA A 110 1.72 7.24 12.52
CA ALA A 110 2.05 8.55 12.01
C ALA A 110 1.47 9.66 12.92
N PRO A 111 2.23 10.73 13.21
CA PRO A 111 1.76 11.81 14.07
C PRO A 111 0.51 12.48 13.47
N ALA A 112 -0.48 12.76 14.32
CA ALA A 112 -1.67 13.52 13.94
C ALA A 112 -1.26 14.92 13.46
N SER A 113 -1.92 15.43 12.40
CA SER A 113 -1.64 16.75 11.85
C SER A 113 -1.77 17.84 12.93
N PRO A 114 -0.78 18.74 13.09
CA PRO A 114 -0.90 19.90 13.97
C PRO A 114 -1.92 20.95 13.48
N VAL A 115 -2.37 20.81 12.22
CA VAL A 115 -3.12 21.82 11.47
C VAL A 115 -4.52 22.10 12.05
N GLU A 116 -5.09 21.21 12.84
CA GLU A 116 -6.46 21.38 13.36
C GLU A 116 -6.55 22.35 14.56
N THR A 117 -5.44 22.73 15.18
CA THR A 117 -5.46 23.59 16.38
C THR A 117 -5.42 25.09 16.07
N LYS A 118 -5.11 25.49 14.82
CA LYS A 118 -4.97 26.91 14.43
C LYS A 118 -6.14 27.50 13.64
N ARG A 119 -7.30 26.83 13.60
CA ARG A 119 -8.58 27.51 13.29
C ARG A 119 -9.15 28.07 14.59
N ALA A 120 -8.61 29.19 15.04
CA ALA A 120 -9.33 30.06 15.96
C ALA A 120 -10.59 30.57 15.26
N PRO A 121 -11.74 30.65 15.95
CA PRO A 121 -12.95 31.25 15.38
C PRO A 121 -12.78 32.76 15.32
N ALA A 122 -13.04 33.37 14.16
CA ALA A 122 -13.44 34.78 14.07
C ALA A 122 -13.95 35.13 12.66
N PRO A 123 -14.83 36.14 12.52
CA PRO A 123 -15.76 36.73 13.49
C PRO A 123 -17.18 36.15 13.41
#